data_AF-A0A5C8C5V4-F1
#
_entry.id   AF-A0A5C8C5V4-F1
#
_cell.length_a   1.000
_cell.length_b   1.000
_cell.length_c   1.000
_cell.angle_alpha   90.00
_cell.angle_beta   90.00
_cell.angle_gamma   90.00
#
_symmetry.space_group_name_H-M   'P 1'
#
loop_
_entity.id
_entity.type
_entity.pdbx_description
1 polymer ?
#
loop_
_entity_poly.entity_id
_entity_poly.type
_entity_poly.pdbx_seq_one_letter_code
_entity_poly.pdbx_strand_id
1 'polypeptide(L)'
;MSVEQNKKQEKHILIAYLLMLLTILSVVPIIMAYWLAFRISHTTNVEVWLNSHALWIARSLMIFVCIAIFAALWFIPLGFFAWNSSTWVNASVMIGGFFAITAWLYLINAWLKGIIRYFQRKPVY
;
A
#
# COMPACT_ATOMS: atom_id res chain seq x y z
N MET A 1 -22.54 11.05 21.79
CA MET A 1 -22.52 10.51 20.40
C MET A 1 -21.46 9.40 20.28
N SER A 2 -21.46 8.43 21.19
CA SER A 2 -20.39 8.41 22.20
C SER A 2 -19.51 7.17 22.33
N VAL A 3 -19.82 5.99 21.79
CA VAL A 3 -18.92 4.81 21.90
C VAL A 3 -19.07 3.89 20.68
N GLU A 4 -20.29 3.76 20.18
CA GLU A 4 -20.63 2.86 19.09
C GLU A 4 -20.07 3.32 17.74
N GLN A 5 -20.02 4.63 17.50
CA GLN A 5 -19.41 5.25 16.32
C GLN A 5 -17.89 4.99 16.29
N ASN A 6 -17.20 5.13 17.43
CA ASN A 6 -15.77 4.86 17.55
C ASN A 6 -15.43 3.38 17.28
N LYS A 7 -16.18 2.44 17.85
CA LYS A 7 -15.97 1.00 17.57
C LYS A 7 -16.17 0.64 16.09
N LYS A 8 -17.10 1.30 15.40
CA LYS A 8 -17.26 1.12 13.94
C LYS A 8 -16.03 1.64 13.20
N GLN A 9 -15.53 2.81 13.54
CA GLN A 9 -14.36 3.42 12.89
C GLN A 9 -13.07 2.59 13.11
N GLU A 10 -12.84 2.07 14.31
CA GLU A 10 -11.72 1.15 14.60
C GLU A 10 -11.77 -0.11 13.72
N LYS A 11 -12.96 -0.71 13.55
CA LYS A 11 -13.15 -1.86 12.65
C LYS A 11 -12.84 -1.51 11.20
N HIS A 12 -13.24 -0.33 10.74
CA HIS A 12 -12.94 0.11 9.38
C HIS A 12 -11.43 0.28 9.12
N ILE A 13 -10.66 0.71 10.11
CA ILE A 13 -9.20 0.83 9.99
C ILE A 13 -8.48 -0.51 10.10
N LEU A 14 -8.97 -1.40 10.96
CA LEU A 14 -8.49 -2.80 10.96
C LEU A 14 -8.71 -3.46 9.60
N ILE A 15 -9.89 -3.23 8.99
CA ILE A 15 -10.20 -3.69 7.63
C ILE A 15 -9.29 -3.01 6.60
N ALA A 16 -8.98 -1.72 6.74
CA ALA A 16 -8.03 -1.01 5.89
C ALA A 16 -6.61 -1.61 5.97
N TYR A 17 -6.16 -2.00 7.18
CA TYR A 17 -4.89 -2.69 7.38
C TYR A 17 -4.88 -4.10 6.78
N LEU A 18 -5.98 -4.83 6.89
CA LEU A 18 -6.15 -6.13 6.21
C LEU A 18 -6.09 -5.97 4.68
N LEU A 19 -6.76 -4.95 4.14
CA LEU A 19 -6.71 -4.63 2.71
C LEU A 19 -5.31 -4.19 2.25
N MET A 20 -4.58 -3.41 3.06
CA MET A 20 -3.19 -3.02 2.80
C MET A 20 -2.23 -4.22 2.82
N LEU A 21 -2.52 -5.27 3.61
CA LEU A 21 -1.78 -6.52 3.51
C LEU A 21 -2.17 -7.28 2.23
N LEU A 22 -3.46 -7.30 1.90
CA LEU A 22 -3.98 -8.00 0.73
C LEU A 22 -3.46 -7.40 -0.59
N THR A 23 -3.05 -6.12 -0.59
CA THR A 23 -2.36 -5.48 -1.72
C THR A 23 -1.02 -6.07 -2.11
N ILE A 24 -0.39 -6.84 -1.22
CA ILE A 24 0.80 -7.62 -1.58
C ILE A 24 0.43 -8.70 -2.61
N LEU A 25 -0.74 -9.34 -2.45
CA LEU A 25 -1.17 -10.46 -3.28
C LEU A 25 -1.91 -10.04 -4.55
N SER A 26 -2.57 -8.89 -4.54
CA SER A 26 -3.42 -8.45 -5.66
C SER A 26 -3.41 -6.92 -5.84
N VAL A 27 -3.48 -6.48 -7.10
CA VAL A 27 -3.62 -5.05 -7.46
C VAL A 27 -5.01 -4.52 -7.12
N VAL A 28 -6.04 -5.38 -7.10
CA VAL A 28 -7.45 -5.02 -6.82
C VAL A 28 -7.66 -4.30 -5.47
N PRO A 29 -7.10 -4.78 -4.34
CA PRO A 29 -7.24 -4.11 -3.06
C PRO A 29 -6.55 -2.74 -2.97
N ILE A 30 -5.74 -2.31 -3.95
CA ILE A 30 -5.11 -0.98 -3.96
C ILE A 30 -6.19 0.09 -4.07
N ILE A 31 -7.08 -0.08 -5.05
CA ILE A 31 -8.17 0.87 -5.31
C ILE A 31 -9.12 0.89 -4.11
N MET A 32 -9.39 -0.27 -3.53
CA MET A 32 -10.31 -0.43 -2.40
C MET A 32 -9.75 0.16 -1.10
N ALA A 33 -8.46 -0.04 -0.81
CA ALA A 33 -7.77 0.56 0.34
C ALA A 33 -7.63 2.08 0.20
N TYR A 34 -7.29 2.56 -1.00
CA TYR A 34 -7.21 3.99 -1.29
C TYR A 34 -8.57 4.67 -1.12
N TRP A 35 -9.62 4.07 -1.67
CA TRP A 35 -10.98 4.59 -1.55
C TRP A 35 -11.46 4.60 -0.10
N LEU A 36 -11.17 3.54 0.67
CA LEU A 36 -11.54 3.47 2.08
C LEU A 36 -10.80 4.53 2.93
N ALA A 37 -9.50 4.72 2.71
CA ALA A 37 -8.71 5.75 3.39
C ALA A 37 -9.19 7.17 3.06
N PHE A 38 -9.51 7.43 1.80
CA PHE A 38 -10.04 8.73 1.36
C PHE A 38 -11.41 9.01 2.01
N ARG A 39 -12.28 7.99 2.09
CA ARG A 39 -13.62 8.16 2.66
C ARG A 39 -13.59 8.40 4.18
N ILE A 40 -12.60 7.86 4.89
CA ILE A 40 -12.39 8.10 6.34
C ILE A 40 -11.84 9.52 6.59
N SER A 41 -11.00 10.05 5.70
CA SER A 41 -10.44 11.41 5.84
C SER A 41 -11.47 12.53 5.66
N HIS A 42 -12.56 12.28 4.93
CA HIS A 42 -13.59 13.28 4.65
C HIS A 42 -14.65 13.39 5.78
N THR A 43 -14.66 12.47 6.75
CA THR A 43 -15.54 12.58 7.93
C THR A 43 -14.88 13.46 9.00
N THR A 44 -15.40 14.67 9.20
CA THR A 44 -14.88 15.74 10.07
C THR A 44 -14.92 15.43 11.58
N ASN A 45 -15.34 14.22 11.98
CA ASN A 45 -15.60 13.82 13.37
C ASN A 45 -14.78 12.57 13.78
N VAL A 46 -13.54 12.46 13.30
CA VAL A 46 -12.66 11.32 13.55
C VAL A 46 -11.49 11.75 14.43
N GLU A 47 -11.17 10.94 15.45
CA GLU A 47 -10.07 11.21 16.38
C GLU A 47 -8.73 11.40 15.65
N VAL A 48 -7.92 12.35 16.11
CA VAL A 48 -6.70 12.80 15.40
C VAL A 48 -5.73 11.65 15.09
N TRP A 49 -5.56 10.72 16.03
CA TRP A 49 -4.69 9.55 15.84
C TRP A 49 -5.20 8.62 14.74
N LEU A 50 -6.52 8.50 14.62
CA LEU A 50 -7.21 7.65 13.67
C LEU A 50 -7.12 8.22 12.24
N ASN A 51 -7.20 9.56 12.13
CA ASN A 51 -6.94 10.28 10.90
C ASN A 51 -5.47 10.12 10.44
N SER A 52 -4.51 10.16 11.36
CA SER A 52 -3.09 9.91 11.05
C SER A 52 -2.85 8.52 10.43
N HIS A 53 -3.55 7.48 10.93
CA HIS A 53 -3.47 6.14 10.35
C HIS A 53 -4.01 6.10 8.92
N ALA A 54 -5.15 6.74 8.65
CA ALA A 54 -5.73 6.80 7.29
C ALA A 54 -4.79 7.49 6.30
N LEU A 55 -4.21 8.64 6.68
CA LEU A 55 -3.23 9.38 5.88
C LEU A 55 -1.96 8.58 5.63
N TRP A 56 -1.47 7.87 6.65
CA TRP A 56 -0.28 7.05 6.55
C TRP A 56 -0.48 5.84 5.62
N ILE A 57 -1.66 5.18 5.66
CA ILE A 57 -2.03 4.12 4.72
C ILE A 57 -2.07 4.68 3.30
N ALA A 58 -2.75 5.81 3.09
CA ALA A 58 -2.88 6.43 1.77
C ALA A 58 -1.52 6.79 1.15
N ARG A 59 -0.62 7.39 1.93
CA ARG A 59 0.74 7.73 1.49
C ARG A 59 1.56 6.49 1.15
N SER A 60 1.52 5.47 2.00
CA SER A 60 2.27 4.23 1.79
C SER A 60 1.79 3.51 0.53
N LEU A 61 0.47 3.50 0.29
CA LEU A 61 -0.10 2.94 -0.92
C LEU A 61 0.32 3.71 -2.17
N MET A 62 0.31 5.05 -2.11
CA MET A 62 0.73 5.90 -3.22
C MET A 62 2.20 5.67 -3.60
N ILE A 63 3.09 5.58 -2.61
CA ILE A 63 4.52 5.29 -2.84
C ILE A 63 4.69 3.90 -3.44
N PHE A 64 3.95 2.90 -2.93
CA PHE A 64 3.97 1.55 -3.49
C PHE A 64 3.53 1.52 -4.97
N VAL A 65 2.46 2.22 -5.32
CA VAL A 65 1.98 2.34 -6.71
C VAL A 65 3.03 3.00 -7.61
N CYS A 66 3.67 4.07 -7.16
CA CYS A 66 4.73 4.73 -7.94
C CYS A 66 5.90 3.76 -8.23
N ILE A 67 6.35 3.00 -7.23
CA ILE A 67 7.44 2.02 -7.42
C ILE A 67 6.97 0.86 -8.31
N ALA A 68 5.73 0.40 -8.17
CA ALA A 68 5.17 -0.68 -8.98
C ALA A 68 5.05 -0.29 -10.46
N ILE A 69 4.59 0.93 -10.77
CA ILE A 69 4.54 1.46 -12.15
C ILE A 69 5.96 1.55 -12.71
N PHE A 70 6.91 2.04 -11.91
CA PHE A 70 8.31 2.11 -12.32
C PHE A 70 8.87 0.73 -12.63
N ALA A 71 8.61 -0.27 -11.78
CA ALA A 71 9.00 -1.66 -12.02
C ALA A 71 8.37 -2.21 -13.31
N ALA A 72 7.07 -1.98 -13.54
CA ALA A 72 6.36 -2.43 -14.74
C ALA A 72 6.94 -1.83 -16.03
N LEU A 73 7.44 -0.59 -15.99
CA LEU A 73 8.09 0.07 -17.12
C LEU A 73 9.34 -0.70 -17.58
N TRP A 74 10.08 -1.30 -16.65
CA TRP A 74 11.26 -2.13 -16.96
C TRP A 74 10.91 -3.49 -17.60
N PHE A 75 9.66 -3.93 -17.54
CA PHE A 75 9.19 -5.17 -18.17
C PHE A 75 8.68 -4.97 -19.61
N ILE A 76 8.59 -3.74 -20.13
CA ILE A 76 8.17 -3.45 -21.51
C ILE A 76 8.96 -4.27 -22.56
N PRO A 77 10.28 -4.48 -22.44
CA PRO A 77 11.05 -5.23 -23.44
C PRO A 77 10.59 -6.69 -23.64
N LEU A 78 9.98 -7.33 -22.64
CA LEU A 78 9.44 -8.70 -22.79
C LEU A 78 8.27 -8.79 -23.77
N GLY A 79 7.57 -7.69 -24.05
CA GLY A 79 6.45 -7.68 -25.00
C GLY A 79 6.89 -7.74 -26.46
N PHE A 80 8.14 -7.34 -26.75
CA PHE A 80 8.66 -7.24 -28.12
C PHE A 80 9.71 -8.31 -28.45
N PHE A 81 10.48 -8.76 -27.45
CA PHE A 81 11.57 -9.70 -27.65
C PHE A 81 11.40 -10.94 -26.77
N ALA A 82 11.71 -12.10 -27.34
CA ALA A 82 11.77 -13.34 -26.56
C ALA A 82 12.82 -13.20 -25.44
N TRP A 83 12.51 -13.77 -24.26
CA TRP A 83 13.34 -13.68 -23.05
C TRP A 83 14.84 -13.93 -23.32
N ASN A 84 15.17 -14.89 -24.21
CA ASN A 84 16.55 -15.27 -24.49
C ASN A 84 17.16 -14.59 -25.74
N SER A 85 16.52 -13.54 -26.28
CA SER A 85 16.94 -12.96 -27.56
C SER A 85 18.13 -12.01 -27.45
N SER A 86 18.34 -11.37 -26.28
CA SER A 86 19.41 -10.38 -26.09
C SER A 86 19.72 -10.16 -24.61
N THR A 87 21.01 -10.00 -24.29
CA THR A 87 21.51 -9.76 -22.92
C THR A 87 20.90 -8.52 -22.27
N TRP A 88 20.55 -7.50 -23.05
CA TRP A 88 19.90 -6.28 -22.55
C TRP A 88 18.44 -6.50 -22.08
N VAL A 89 17.71 -7.44 -22.69
CA VAL A 89 16.35 -7.83 -22.26
C VAL A 89 16.42 -8.51 -20.90
N ASN A 90 17.35 -9.47 -20.74
CA ASN A 90 17.61 -10.13 -19.45
C ASN A 90 18.00 -9.14 -18.34
N ALA A 91 18.88 -8.17 -18.65
CA ALA A 91 19.26 -7.13 -17.70
C ALA A 91 18.04 -6.29 -17.27
N SER A 92 17.15 -5.96 -18.20
CA SER A 92 15.92 -5.20 -17.91
C SER A 92 14.97 -5.97 -17.01
N VAL A 93 14.79 -7.28 -17.23
CA VAL A 93 13.97 -8.17 -16.38
C VAL A 93 14.54 -8.23 -14.96
N MET A 94 15.86 -8.36 -14.82
CA MET A 94 16.53 -8.39 -13.52
C MET A 94 16.30 -7.09 -12.75
N ILE A 95 16.52 -5.94 -13.40
CA ILE A 95 16.31 -4.62 -12.80
C ILE A 95 14.85 -4.43 -12.38
N GLY A 96 13.90 -4.75 -13.27
CA GLY A 96 12.47 -4.71 -12.96
C GLY A 96 12.09 -5.61 -11.78
N GLY A 97 12.67 -6.82 -11.71
CA GLY A 97 12.51 -7.74 -10.59
C GLY A 97 13.03 -7.17 -9.26
N PHE A 98 14.21 -6.53 -9.26
CA PHE A 98 14.74 -5.86 -8.07
C PHE A 98 13.81 -4.74 -7.57
N PHE A 99 13.25 -3.94 -8.47
CA PHE A 99 12.30 -2.90 -8.11
C PHE A 99 10.98 -3.48 -7.58
N ALA A 100 10.49 -4.58 -8.16
CA ALA A 100 9.29 -5.27 -7.67
C ALA A 100 9.49 -5.84 -6.25
N ILE A 101 10.63 -6.49 -5.98
CA ILE A 101 10.97 -7.00 -4.65
C ILE A 101 11.07 -5.85 -3.64
N THR A 102 11.69 -4.73 -4.04
CA THR A 102 11.82 -3.54 -3.20
C THR A 102 10.47 -2.92 -2.86
N ALA A 103 9.54 -2.87 -3.82
CA ALA A 103 8.16 -2.40 -3.61
C ALA A 103 7.43 -3.26 -2.57
N TRP A 104 7.56 -4.58 -2.69
CA TRP A 104 7.00 -5.54 -1.74
C TRP A 104 7.58 -5.38 -0.34
N LEU A 105 8.91 -5.31 -0.22
CA LEU A 105 9.58 -5.10 1.07
C LEU A 105 9.14 -3.78 1.73
N TYR A 106 9.05 -2.71 0.93
CA TYR A 106 8.57 -1.41 1.38
C TYR A 106 7.16 -1.50 1.97
N LEU A 107 6.23 -2.17 1.26
CA LEU A 107 4.85 -2.27 1.70
C LEU A 107 4.71 -3.10 2.98
N ILE A 108 5.45 -4.21 3.11
CA ILE A 108 5.49 -5.03 4.33
C ILE A 108 6.04 -4.22 5.51
N ASN A 109 7.16 -3.52 5.31
CA ASN A 109 7.78 -2.70 6.35
C ASN A 109 6.85 -1.57 6.79
N ALA A 110 6.21 -0.91 5.83
CA ALA A 110 5.18 0.08 6.13
C ALA A 110 4.09 -0.58 6.98
N TRP A 111 3.44 -1.61 6.47
CA TRP A 111 2.32 -2.29 7.14
C TRP A 111 2.65 -2.68 8.59
N LEU A 112 3.83 -3.27 8.82
CA LEU A 112 4.30 -3.67 10.15
C LEU A 112 4.43 -2.46 11.08
N LYS A 113 5.01 -1.36 10.60
CA LYS A 113 5.14 -0.11 11.37
C LYS A 113 3.77 0.49 11.73
N GLY A 114 2.83 0.43 10.78
CA GLY A 114 1.46 0.91 10.97
C GLY A 114 0.69 0.09 12.02
N ILE A 115 0.74 -1.24 11.93
CA ILE A 115 0.00 -2.12 12.84
C ILE A 115 0.56 -2.10 14.27
N ILE A 116 1.89 -2.03 14.42
CA ILE A 116 2.54 -1.90 15.73
C ILE A 116 2.06 -0.62 16.44
N ARG A 117 2.04 0.51 15.73
CA ARG A 117 1.57 1.78 16.31
C ARG A 117 0.07 1.80 16.57
N TYR A 118 -0.71 1.11 15.75
CA TYR A 118 -2.15 0.93 15.96
C TYR A 118 -2.43 0.19 17.28
N PHE A 119 -1.71 -0.90 17.55
CA PHE A 119 -1.80 -1.61 18.83
C PHE A 119 -1.37 -0.76 20.04
N GLN A 120 -0.46 0.19 19.82
CA GLN A 120 -0.03 1.12 20.86
C GLN A 120 -0.98 2.33 21.04
N ARG A 121 -2.06 2.43 20.25
CA ARG A 121 -2.95 3.61 20.16
C ARG A 121 -2.17 4.92 19.97
N LYS A 122 -1.05 4.84 19.24
CA LYS A 122 -0.18 5.99 18.98
C LYS A 122 -0.35 6.46 17.54
N PRO A 123 -0.34 7.78 17.30
CA PRO A 123 -0.37 8.31 15.94
C PRO A 123 0.86 7.85 15.14
N VAL A 124 0.63 7.52 13.87
CA VAL A 124 1.68 7.22 12.90
C VAL A 124 2.00 8.50 12.14
N TYR A 125 3.28 8.86 12.09
CA TYR A 125 3.82 9.98 11.31
C TYR A 125 4.81 9.44 10.29
#